data_AF-A0A1S2NEH8-F1
#
_entry.id   AF-A0A1S2NEH8-F1
#
_cell.length_a   1.000
_cell.length_b   1.000
_cell.length_c   1.000
_cell.angle_alpha   90.00
_cell.angle_beta   90.00
_cell.angle_gamma   90.00
#
_symmetry.space_group_name_H-M   'P 1'
#
loop_
_entity.id
_entity.type
_entity.pdbx_description
1 polymer ?
#
loop_
_entity_poly.entity_id
_entity_poly.type
_entity_poly.pdbx_seq_one_letter_code
_entity_poly.pdbx_strand_id
1 'polypeptide(L)'
;MDWIDDWRVRRELRRTRYREQLVQLAPALHVYWQRVGPEEFPGMPTGRLFFHRAAVGLMEFFDASTRRGKPCALPSLAADSVWHAWMRWDADDLARFCRRHFGTAIAHLPQSALDRTALAQTLVGCRALDGQPSHGPGLPPLFALDARLHMRNGHGYWIEHGDIVYRRLDAAGRRQGSAHVHPDLALPALFAAGLVSELTYLALLKKPGPEAHTGDGGIAVFDSAGGSDGCGGGGGGGCGGGGGGD
;
A
#
# COMPACT_ATOMS: atom_id res chain seq x y z
N MET A 1 -19.41 11.31 24.02
CA MET A 1 -18.49 10.31 23.44
C MET A 1 -17.81 10.79 22.16
N ASP A 2 -18.39 11.74 21.42
CA ASP A 2 -17.90 12.20 20.10
C ASP A 2 -16.51 12.89 20.11
N TRP A 3 -16.16 13.59 21.19
CA TRP A 3 -14.91 14.38 21.24
C TRP A 3 -13.62 13.54 21.14
N ILE A 4 -13.62 12.29 21.61
CA ILE A 4 -12.47 11.38 21.53
C ILE A 4 -12.24 10.96 20.08
N ASP A 5 -13.31 10.61 19.37
CA ASP A 5 -13.24 10.23 17.97
C ASP A 5 -12.85 11.43 17.11
N ASP A 6 -13.35 12.63 17.41
CA ASP A 6 -12.93 13.87 16.75
C ASP A 6 -11.45 14.18 16.96
N TRP A 7 -10.92 13.94 18.16
CA TRP A 7 -9.50 14.09 18.42
C TRP A 7 -8.68 13.04 17.67
N ARG A 8 -9.14 11.78 17.62
CA ARG A 8 -8.48 10.71 16.87
C ARG A 8 -8.50 10.98 15.37
N VAL A 9 -9.62 11.41 14.81
CA VAL A 9 -9.74 11.82 13.40
C VAL A 9 -8.79 12.97 13.09
N ARG A 10 -8.78 14.03 13.92
CA ARG A 10 -7.83 15.14 13.77
C ARG A 10 -6.38 14.68 13.82
N ARG A 11 -6.06 13.71 14.68
CA ARG A 11 -4.72 13.12 14.75
C ARG A 11 -4.37 12.31 13.49
N GLU A 12 -5.30 11.52 12.94
CA GLU A 12 -5.08 10.78 11.69
C GLU A 12 -4.88 11.73 10.51
N LEU A 13 -5.71 12.78 10.40
CA LEU A 13 -5.60 13.80 9.35
C LEU A 13 -4.25 14.53 9.36
N ARG A 14 -3.60 14.67 10.53
CA ARG A 14 -2.25 15.24 10.62
C ARG A 14 -1.13 14.31 10.14
N ARG A 15 -1.38 13.00 10.09
CA ARG A 15 -0.37 11.98 9.78
C ARG A 15 -0.46 11.47 8.35
N THR A 16 -1.65 11.50 7.76
CA THR A 16 -1.87 11.04 6.40
C THR A 16 -1.38 12.05 5.37
N ARG A 17 -0.77 11.55 4.28
CA ARG A 17 -0.43 12.33 3.09
C ARG A 17 -1.68 12.83 2.34
N TYR A 18 -2.84 12.21 2.59
CA TYR A 18 -4.11 12.53 1.93
C TYR A 18 -4.95 13.58 2.68
N ARG A 19 -4.31 14.43 3.49
CA ARG A 19 -5.01 15.40 4.35
C ARG A 19 -5.91 16.32 3.53
N GLU A 20 -5.40 16.86 2.43
CA GLU A 20 -6.12 17.82 1.58
C GLU A 20 -7.38 17.20 0.96
N GLN A 21 -7.26 15.97 0.47
CA GLN A 21 -8.35 15.18 -0.08
C GLN A 21 -9.42 14.92 0.98
N LEU A 22 -9.00 14.49 2.17
CA LEU A 22 -9.91 14.08 3.24
C LEU A 22 -10.69 15.24 3.86
N VAL A 23 -10.12 16.45 3.93
CA VAL A 23 -10.86 17.64 4.42
C VAL A 23 -11.89 18.15 3.42
N GLN A 24 -11.76 17.79 2.14
CA GLN A 24 -12.71 18.14 1.08
C GLN A 24 -13.84 17.13 0.92
N LEU A 25 -13.82 16.01 1.67
CA LEU A 25 -14.95 15.08 1.65
C LEU A 25 -16.21 15.77 2.17
N ALA A 26 -17.30 15.67 1.41
CA ALA A 26 -18.58 16.23 1.81
C ALA A 26 -19.05 15.59 3.14
N PRO A 27 -19.43 16.38 4.15
CA PRO A 27 -19.95 15.82 5.41
C PRO A 27 -21.17 14.90 5.21
N ALA A 28 -21.98 15.18 4.19
CA ALA A 28 -23.14 14.36 3.81
C ALA A 28 -22.76 12.94 3.37
N LEU A 29 -21.56 12.72 2.82
CA LEU A 29 -21.08 11.39 2.44
C LEU A 29 -20.97 10.47 3.65
N HIS A 30 -20.41 10.95 4.76
CA HIS A 30 -20.31 10.16 6.00
C HIS A 30 -21.70 9.76 6.51
N VAL A 31 -22.64 10.70 6.55
CA VAL A 31 -24.02 10.45 6.99
C VAL A 31 -24.71 9.44 6.08
N TYR A 32 -24.51 9.54 4.77
CA TYR A 32 -25.07 8.60 3.81
C TYR A 32 -24.45 7.20 3.97
N TRP A 33 -23.12 7.10 4.03
CA TRP A 33 -22.38 5.87 4.24
C TRP A 33 -22.78 5.17 5.55
N GLN A 34 -22.98 5.92 6.64
CA GLN A 34 -23.38 5.37 7.93
C GLN A 34 -24.73 4.65 7.86
N ARG A 35 -25.62 5.10 6.97
CA ARG A 35 -26.93 4.50 6.73
C ARG A 35 -26.85 3.29 5.80
N VAL A 36 -26.20 3.42 4.64
CA VAL A 36 -26.24 2.39 3.59
C VAL A 36 -25.14 1.34 3.72
N GLY A 37 -24.01 1.67 4.34
CA GLY A 37 -22.87 0.76 4.48
C GLY A 37 -23.26 -0.56 5.16
N PRO A 38 -23.96 -0.54 6.31
CA PRO A 38 -24.40 -1.78 6.98
C PRO A 38 -25.41 -2.62 6.21
N GLU A 39 -26.17 -2.02 5.27
CA GLU A 39 -27.09 -2.76 4.41
C GLU A 39 -26.32 -3.67 3.45
N GLU A 40 -25.21 -3.16 2.90
CA GLU A 40 -24.36 -3.87 1.96
C GLU A 40 -23.28 -4.73 2.64
N PHE A 41 -22.76 -4.28 3.78
CA PHE A 41 -21.75 -4.95 4.57
C PHE A 41 -22.26 -5.21 6.00
N PRO A 42 -23.11 -6.24 6.20
CA PRO A 42 -23.73 -6.50 7.49
C PRO A 42 -22.74 -6.64 8.64
N GLY A 43 -22.96 -5.83 9.69
CA GLY A 43 -22.15 -5.84 10.91
C GLY A 43 -20.80 -5.15 10.80
N MET A 44 -20.56 -4.36 9.75
CA MET A 44 -19.41 -3.46 9.70
C MET A 44 -19.47 -2.39 10.81
N PRO A 45 -18.33 -1.94 11.36
CA PRO A 45 -18.31 -0.78 12.23
C PRO A 45 -18.72 0.51 11.48
N THR A 46 -19.56 1.33 12.10
CA THR A 46 -20.13 2.55 11.49
C THR A 46 -19.65 3.85 12.15
N GLY A 47 -18.61 3.78 12.98
CA GLY A 47 -18.08 4.93 13.70
C GLY A 47 -17.35 5.91 12.78
N ARG A 48 -17.35 7.20 13.14
CA ARG A 48 -16.70 8.27 12.37
C ARG A 48 -15.22 8.02 12.12
N LEU A 49 -14.49 7.50 13.13
CA LEU A 49 -13.09 7.14 12.98
C LEU A 49 -12.87 6.00 11.96
N PHE A 50 -13.79 5.01 11.93
CA PHE A 50 -13.75 3.93 10.95
C PHE A 50 -13.89 4.51 9.54
N PHE A 51 -14.92 5.34 9.31
CA PHE A 51 -15.14 5.99 8.02
C PHE A 51 -13.88 6.75 7.55
N HIS A 52 -13.29 7.58 8.40
CA HIS A 52 -12.10 8.35 8.02
C HIS A 52 -10.91 7.45 7.66
N ARG A 53 -10.69 6.36 8.39
CA ARG A 53 -9.59 5.42 8.09
C ARG A 53 -9.87 4.61 6.82
N ALA A 54 -11.11 4.21 6.59
CA ALA A 54 -11.54 3.59 5.34
C ALA A 54 -11.34 4.54 4.15
N ALA A 55 -11.71 5.82 4.31
CA ALA A 55 -11.52 6.85 3.30
C ALA A 55 -10.03 7.10 3.03
N VAL A 56 -9.15 7.08 4.04
CA VAL A 56 -7.69 7.12 3.82
C VAL A 56 -7.24 5.99 2.90
N GLY A 57 -7.71 4.76 3.15
CA GLY A 57 -7.44 3.61 2.28
C GLY A 57 -7.94 3.81 0.86
N LEU A 58 -9.13 4.38 0.70
CA LEU A 58 -9.68 4.70 -0.63
C LEU A 58 -8.82 5.73 -1.38
N MET A 59 -8.32 6.77 -0.69
CA MET A 59 -7.41 7.75 -1.29
C MET A 59 -6.08 7.10 -1.71
N GLU A 60 -5.56 6.18 -0.90
CA GLU A 60 -4.35 5.40 -1.23
C GLU A 60 -4.56 4.54 -2.46
N PHE A 61 -5.72 3.89 -2.57
CA PHE A 61 -6.08 3.13 -3.76
C PHE A 61 -6.18 4.01 -5.01
N PHE A 62 -6.83 5.18 -4.93
CA PHE A 62 -6.98 6.08 -6.06
C PHE A 62 -5.64 6.60 -6.59
N ASP A 63 -4.73 6.98 -5.69
CA ASP A 63 -3.37 7.40 -6.03
C ASP A 63 -2.59 6.25 -6.68
N ALA A 64 -2.64 5.05 -6.08
CA ALA A 64 -1.95 3.87 -6.62
C ALA A 64 -2.48 3.51 -8.02
N SER A 65 -3.79 3.39 -8.18
CA SER A 65 -4.43 3.02 -9.45
C SER A 65 -4.12 4.03 -10.56
N THR A 66 -4.17 5.32 -10.26
CA THR A 66 -3.89 6.36 -11.25
C THR A 66 -2.45 6.33 -11.73
N ARG A 67 -1.48 6.20 -10.82
CA ARG A 67 -0.06 6.10 -11.20
C ARG A 67 0.28 4.82 -11.96
N ARG A 68 -0.44 3.72 -11.69
CA ARG A 68 -0.26 2.47 -12.43
C ARG A 68 -0.79 2.57 -13.86
N GLY A 69 -1.84 3.35 -14.09
CA GLY A 69 -2.48 3.46 -15.41
C GLY A 69 -3.03 2.13 -15.93
N LYS A 70 -3.24 1.15 -15.04
CA LYS A 70 -3.73 -0.20 -15.32
C LYS A 70 -4.91 -0.51 -14.39
N PRO A 71 -5.82 -1.43 -14.78
CA PRO A 71 -6.85 -1.90 -13.88
C PRO A 71 -6.27 -2.43 -12.55
N CYS A 72 -6.85 -1.97 -11.44
CA CYS A 72 -6.41 -2.29 -10.09
C CYS A 72 -7.60 -2.83 -9.29
N ALA A 73 -7.39 -3.89 -8.51
CA ALA A 73 -8.38 -4.44 -7.60
C ALA A 73 -8.20 -3.85 -6.19
N LEU A 74 -9.27 -3.31 -5.60
CA LEU A 74 -9.25 -2.77 -4.24
C LEU A 74 -9.19 -3.92 -3.22
N PRO A 75 -8.15 -4.02 -2.36
CA PRO A 75 -7.96 -5.17 -1.48
C PRO A 75 -8.68 -5.04 -0.13
N SER A 76 -9.58 -4.06 0.05
CA SER A 76 -10.21 -3.75 1.34
C SER A 76 -11.70 -3.48 1.19
N LEU A 77 -12.54 -4.28 1.86
CA LEU A 77 -13.98 -4.04 1.92
C LEU A 77 -14.31 -2.76 2.71
N ALA A 78 -13.48 -2.39 3.70
CA ALA A 78 -13.68 -1.15 4.43
C ALA A 78 -13.58 0.05 3.48
N ALA A 79 -12.52 0.12 2.67
CA ALA A 79 -12.38 1.17 1.66
C ALA A 79 -13.48 1.08 0.57
N ASP A 80 -13.83 -0.14 0.15
CA ASP A 80 -14.86 -0.38 -0.88
C ASP A 80 -16.22 0.12 -0.42
N SER A 81 -16.55 -0.06 0.87
CA SER A 81 -17.81 0.44 1.44
C SER A 81 -17.96 1.96 1.30
N VAL A 82 -16.85 2.72 1.41
CA VAL A 82 -16.87 4.18 1.21
C VAL A 82 -17.07 4.50 -0.27
N TRP A 83 -16.41 3.76 -1.17
CA TRP A 83 -16.54 3.98 -2.61
C TRP A 83 -17.96 3.68 -3.10
N HIS A 84 -18.53 2.54 -2.70
CA HIS A 84 -19.91 2.18 -3.01
C HIS A 84 -20.91 3.21 -2.49
N ALA A 85 -20.77 3.64 -1.24
CA ALA A 85 -21.62 4.69 -0.67
C ALA A 85 -21.49 6.01 -1.44
N TRP A 86 -20.28 6.42 -1.83
CA TRP A 86 -20.06 7.66 -2.57
C TRP A 86 -20.65 7.59 -3.97
N MET A 87 -20.45 6.49 -4.68
CA MET A 87 -21.00 6.30 -6.03
C MET A 87 -22.54 6.28 -6.02
N ARG A 88 -23.15 5.63 -5.02
CA ARG A 88 -24.61 5.58 -4.88
C ARG A 88 -25.20 6.92 -4.44
N TRP A 89 -24.44 7.70 -3.67
CA TRP A 89 -24.87 9.01 -3.19
C TRP A 89 -24.76 10.09 -4.27
N ASP A 90 -23.58 10.24 -4.87
CA ASP A 90 -23.27 11.24 -5.89
C ASP A 90 -22.04 10.81 -6.71
N ALA A 91 -22.29 10.07 -7.80
CA ALA A 91 -21.24 9.61 -8.71
C ALA A 91 -20.52 10.77 -9.43
N ASP A 92 -21.20 11.89 -9.68
CA ASP A 92 -20.61 13.05 -10.35
C ASP A 92 -19.66 13.80 -9.42
N ASP A 93 -20.02 13.92 -8.14
CA ASP A 93 -19.12 14.44 -7.10
C ASP A 93 -17.87 13.59 -6.96
N LEU A 94 -18.02 12.27 -6.87
CA LEU A 94 -16.89 11.33 -6.84
C LEU A 94 -15.99 11.51 -8.08
N ALA A 95 -16.57 11.56 -9.29
CA ALA A 95 -15.79 11.72 -10.51
C ALA A 95 -15.06 13.07 -10.57
N ARG A 96 -15.68 14.17 -10.13
CA ARG A 96 -15.02 15.49 -10.01
C ARG A 96 -13.92 15.47 -8.96
N PHE A 97 -14.15 14.81 -7.83
CA PHE A 97 -13.17 14.67 -6.77
C PHE A 97 -11.94 13.91 -7.28
N CYS A 98 -12.14 12.79 -7.98
CA CYS A 98 -11.04 12.02 -8.54
C CYS A 98 -10.24 12.82 -9.57
N ARG A 99 -10.92 13.53 -10.49
CA ARG A 99 -10.24 14.39 -11.47
C ARG A 99 -9.43 15.51 -10.82
N ARG A 100 -9.95 16.14 -9.77
CA ARG A 100 -9.28 17.23 -9.06
C ARG A 100 -8.00 16.76 -8.36
N HIS A 101 -8.08 15.62 -7.67
CA HIS A 101 -7.04 15.19 -6.72
C HIS A 101 -6.09 14.14 -7.27
N PHE A 102 -6.52 13.36 -8.26
CA PHE A 102 -5.73 12.30 -8.88
C PHE A 102 -5.57 12.49 -10.39
N GLY A 103 -6.18 13.53 -10.98
CA GLY A 103 -5.99 13.91 -12.39
C GLY A 103 -6.90 13.18 -13.38
N THR A 104 -7.60 12.12 -12.97
CA THR A 104 -8.57 11.40 -13.81
C THR A 104 -9.73 10.87 -13.00
N ALA A 105 -10.84 10.56 -13.67
CA ALA A 105 -11.91 9.78 -13.07
C ALA A 105 -11.48 8.30 -13.00
N ILE A 106 -11.74 7.66 -11.86
CA ILE A 106 -11.34 6.27 -11.62
C ILE A 106 -12.61 5.42 -11.68
N ALA A 107 -12.68 4.53 -12.66
CA ALA A 107 -13.81 3.62 -12.81
C ALA A 107 -13.78 2.57 -11.69
N HIS A 108 -14.90 2.40 -11.00
CA HIS A 108 -15.11 1.23 -10.15
C HIS A 108 -15.48 0.06 -11.05
N LEU A 109 -14.71 -1.02 -10.97
CA LEU A 109 -14.91 -2.21 -11.80
C LEU A 109 -15.33 -3.37 -10.89
N PRO A 110 -16.39 -4.12 -11.24
CA PRO A 110 -16.72 -5.33 -10.52
C PRO A 110 -15.60 -6.36 -10.68
N GLN A 111 -15.48 -7.27 -9.70
CA GLN A 111 -14.44 -8.31 -9.72
C GLN A 111 -14.45 -9.15 -11.00
N SER A 112 -15.62 -9.36 -11.62
CA SER A 112 -15.76 -10.10 -12.88
C SER A 112 -15.16 -9.39 -14.09
N ALA A 113 -14.97 -8.07 -14.02
CA ALA A 113 -14.35 -7.26 -15.07
C ALA A 113 -12.85 -7.05 -14.85
N LEU A 114 -12.31 -7.47 -13.70
CA LEU A 114 -10.90 -7.35 -13.38
C LEU A 114 -10.12 -8.59 -13.83
N ASP A 115 -8.94 -8.36 -14.40
CA ASP A 115 -8.01 -9.44 -14.70
C ASP A 115 -7.37 -10.01 -13.41
N ARG A 116 -6.76 -11.20 -13.53
CA ARG A 116 -6.10 -11.88 -12.39
C ARG A 116 -4.90 -11.11 -11.83
N THR A 117 -4.33 -10.19 -12.60
CA THR A 117 -3.19 -9.37 -12.18
C THR A 117 -3.60 -8.10 -11.46
N ALA A 118 -4.88 -7.70 -11.48
CA ALA A 118 -5.34 -6.42 -10.95
C ALA A 118 -5.01 -6.22 -9.46
N LEU A 119 -5.03 -7.29 -8.66
CA LEU A 119 -4.63 -7.23 -7.25
C LEU A 119 -3.11 -7.01 -7.11
N ALA A 120 -2.31 -7.70 -7.94
CA ALA A 120 -0.86 -7.52 -8.01
C ALA A 120 -0.46 -6.12 -8.50
N GLN A 121 -1.19 -5.55 -9.46
CA GLN A 121 -1.00 -4.16 -9.89
C GLN A 121 -1.21 -3.19 -8.72
N THR A 122 -2.22 -3.45 -7.89
CA THR A 122 -2.50 -2.63 -6.71
C THR A 122 -1.39 -2.77 -5.67
N LEU A 123 -0.90 -3.98 -5.41
CA LEU A 123 0.23 -4.23 -4.51
C LEU A 123 1.47 -3.43 -4.93
N VAL A 124 1.86 -3.54 -6.21
CA VAL A 124 3.02 -2.83 -6.75
C VAL A 124 2.79 -1.32 -6.77
N GLY A 125 1.57 -0.86 -7.05
CA GLY A 125 1.19 0.55 -6.98
C GLY A 125 1.38 1.12 -5.58
N CYS A 126 0.84 0.46 -4.55
CA CYS A 126 1.03 0.90 -3.17
C CYS A 126 2.50 0.87 -2.74
N ARG A 127 3.25 -0.18 -3.10
CA ARG A 127 4.70 -0.25 -2.83
C ARG A 127 5.46 0.91 -3.47
N ALA A 128 5.15 1.25 -4.72
CA ALA A 128 5.77 2.37 -5.40
C ALA A 128 5.45 3.72 -4.71
N LEU A 129 4.23 3.91 -4.18
CA LEU A 129 3.89 5.09 -3.38
C LEU A 129 4.73 5.22 -2.11
N ASP A 130 5.13 4.08 -1.54
CA ASP A 130 5.94 4.01 -0.33
C ASP A 130 7.46 3.94 -0.64
N GLY A 131 7.86 4.12 -1.91
CA GLY A 131 9.26 4.07 -2.34
C GLY A 131 9.88 2.67 -2.29
N GLN A 132 9.05 1.62 -2.26
CA GLN A 132 9.48 0.23 -2.19
C GLN A 132 9.54 -0.40 -3.59
N PRO A 133 10.47 -1.35 -3.84
CA PRO A 133 10.49 -2.09 -5.10
C PRO A 133 9.26 -2.99 -5.23
N SER A 134 8.92 -3.42 -6.45
CA SER A 134 7.74 -4.28 -6.72
C SER A 134 7.71 -5.56 -5.87
N HIS A 135 8.89 -6.12 -5.57
CA HIS A 135 9.10 -7.32 -4.75
C HIS A 135 9.46 -7.00 -3.29
N GLY A 136 9.35 -5.73 -2.89
CA GLY A 136 9.84 -5.23 -1.61
C GLY A 136 9.21 -5.94 -0.41
N PRO A 137 9.97 -6.08 0.70
CA PRO A 137 9.45 -6.69 1.90
C PRO A 137 8.34 -5.83 2.50
N GLY A 138 7.25 -6.47 2.94
CA GLY A 138 6.18 -5.80 3.64
C GLY A 138 4.84 -5.76 2.91
N LEU A 139 3.81 -5.50 3.70
CA LEU A 139 2.43 -5.43 3.28
C LEU A 139 1.96 -3.97 3.34
N PRO A 140 1.54 -3.38 2.21
CA PRO A 140 1.06 -2.00 2.22
C PRO A 140 -0.12 -1.78 3.17
N PRO A 141 -0.24 -0.59 3.78
CA PRO A 141 -1.31 -0.26 4.72
C PRO A 141 -2.71 -0.60 4.21
N LEU A 142 -2.98 -0.33 2.92
CA LEU A 142 -4.25 -0.62 2.27
C LEU A 142 -4.64 -2.11 2.34
N PHE A 143 -3.69 -3.04 2.14
CA PHE A 143 -3.95 -4.48 2.23
C PHE A 143 -4.20 -4.92 3.68
N ALA A 144 -3.55 -4.27 4.66
CA ALA A 144 -3.77 -4.58 6.07
C ALA A 144 -5.05 -3.94 6.64
N LEU A 145 -5.75 -3.11 5.86
CA LEU A 145 -6.76 -2.17 6.35
C LEU A 145 -7.95 -2.86 7.02
N ASP A 146 -8.55 -3.84 6.36
CA ASP A 146 -9.71 -4.57 6.88
C ASP A 146 -9.41 -5.21 8.25
N ALA A 147 -8.25 -5.84 8.39
CA ALA A 147 -7.83 -6.43 9.66
C ALA A 147 -7.57 -5.37 10.74
N ARG A 148 -6.96 -4.22 10.39
CA ARG A 148 -6.72 -3.11 11.31
C ARG A 148 -8.01 -2.46 11.80
N LEU A 149 -9.03 -2.44 10.95
CA LEU A 149 -10.33 -1.84 11.26
C LEU A 149 -11.35 -2.84 11.84
N HIS A 150 -10.97 -4.11 12.00
CA HIS A 150 -11.89 -5.18 12.39
C HIS A 150 -13.11 -5.24 11.47
N MET A 151 -12.88 -5.10 10.16
CA MET A 151 -13.93 -5.22 9.17
C MET A 151 -14.48 -6.65 9.19
N ARG A 152 -15.75 -6.78 9.58
CA ARG A 152 -16.44 -8.06 9.67
C ARG A 152 -16.40 -8.76 8.31
N ASN A 153 -16.00 -10.03 8.31
CA ASN A 153 -15.83 -10.81 7.10
C ASN A 153 -14.88 -10.14 6.08
N GLY A 154 -14.00 -9.23 6.48
CA GLY A 154 -13.09 -8.53 5.57
C GLY A 154 -11.98 -9.40 4.99
N HIS A 155 -11.08 -8.79 4.23
CA HIS A 155 -9.86 -9.44 3.75
C HIS A 155 -8.74 -9.38 4.79
N GLY A 156 -8.20 -10.54 5.18
CA GLY A 156 -7.06 -10.64 6.08
C GLY A 156 -5.78 -10.95 5.33
N TYR A 157 -4.94 -9.95 5.09
CA TYR A 157 -3.58 -10.13 4.57
C TYR A 157 -2.55 -9.90 5.68
N TRP A 158 -1.47 -10.67 5.66
CA TRP A 158 -0.27 -10.46 6.47
C TRP A 158 0.97 -11.11 5.83
N ILE A 159 2.14 -10.83 6.39
CA ILE A 159 3.39 -11.47 5.97
C ILE A 159 3.67 -12.66 6.89
N GLU A 160 4.00 -13.80 6.30
CA GLU A 160 4.41 -15.01 6.99
C GLU A 160 5.54 -15.66 6.18
N HIS A 161 6.70 -15.90 6.80
CA HIS A 161 7.93 -16.41 6.16
C HIS A 161 8.36 -15.66 4.88
N GLY A 162 8.03 -14.36 4.78
CA GLY A 162 8.37 -13.51 3.63
C GLY A 162 7.30 -13.47 2.54
N ASP A 163 6.30 -14.35 2.59
CA ASP A 163 5.18 -14.37 1.66
C ASP A 163 3.98 -13.59 2.17
N ILE A 164 3.20 -13.04 1.24
CA ILE A 164 1.87 -12.49 1.57
C ILE A 164 0.91 -13.67 1.66
N VAL A 165 0.43 -13.90 2.86
CA VAL A 165 -0.62 -14.88 3.13
C VAL A 165 -1.97 -14.21 3.31
N TYR A 166 -3.01 -14.99 3.05
CA TYR A 166 -4.38 -14.50 3.01
C TYR A 166 -5.37 -15.45 3.67
N ARG A 167 -6.38 -14.86 4.31
CA ARG A 167 -7.63 -15.50 4.72
C ARG A 167 -8.75 -14.47 4.89
N ARG A 168 -10.01 -14.88 4.76
CA ARG A 168 -11.16 -14.05 5.17
C ARG A 168 -11.21 -13.89 6.69
N LEU A 169 -11.46 -12.67 7.17
CA LEU A 169 -11.66 -12.41 8.59
C LEU A 169 -12.97 -13.02 9.06
N ASP A 170 -13.09 -13.29 10.35
CA ASP A 170 -14.32 -13.82 10.93
C ASP A 170 -15.42 -12.76 11.13
N ALA A 171 -16.52 -13.17 11.76
CA ALA A 171 -17.64 -12.30 12.11
C ALA A 171 -17.26 -11.15 13.08
N ALA A 172 -16.12 -11.23 13.76
CA ALA A 172 -15.58 -10.21 14.65
C ALA A 172 -14.42 -9.41 14.03
N GLY A 173 -14.13 -9.63 12.73
CA GLY A 173 -13.02 -8.97 12.04
C GLY A 173 -11.63 -9.48 12.45
N ARG A 174 -11.53 -10.67 13.05
CA ARG A 174 -10.29 -11.28 13.52
C ARG A 174 -9.77 -12.31 12.54
N ARG A 175 -8.45 -12.53 12.57
CA ARG A 175 -7.77 -13.60 11.85
C ARG A 175 -7.91 -14.88 12.68
N GLN A 176 -8.64 -15.88 12.19
CA GLN A 176 -8.75 -17.19 12.85
C GLN A 176 -8.35 -18.33 11.91
N GLY A 177 -7.54 -19.25 12.42
CA GLY A 177 -7.00 -20.45 11.74
C GLY A 177 -5.93 -20.16 10.67
N SER A 178 -5.59 -21.18 9.88
CA SER A 178 -4.42 -21.22 8.98
C SER A 178 -4.48 -20.33 7.73
N ALA A 179 -3.51 -19.44 7.56
CA ALA A 179 -3.37 -18.70 6.30
C ALA A 179 -2.93 -19.60 5.14
N HIS A 180 -3.12 -19.11 3.91
CA HIS A 180 -2.48 -19.69 2.73
C HIS A 180 -1.73 -18.58 1.98
N VAL A 181 -0.61 -18.91 1.33
CA VAL A 181 0.09 -17.98 0.44
C VAL A 181 -0.88 -17.52 -0.64
N HIS A 182 -1.00 -16.21 -0.85
CA HIS A 182 -1.93 -15.67 -1.82
C HIS A 182 -1.38 -15.92 -3.24
N PRO A 183 -2.09 -16.68 -4.09
CA PRO A 183 -1.56 -17.16 -5.36
C PRO A 183 -1.16 -16.01 -6.30
N ASP A 184 -1.96 -14.93 -6.34
CA ASP A 184 -1.70 -13.80 -7.23
C ASP A 184 -0.66 -12.79 -6.70
N LEU A 185 -0.24 -12.92 -5.45
CA LEU A 185 0.69 -11.97 -4.80
C LEU A 185 2.06 -12.59 -4.48
N ALA A 186 2.20 -13.89 -4.68
CA ALA A 186 3.45 -14.60 -4.53
C ALA A 186 4.46 -14.17 -5.60
N LEU A 187 5.76 -14.27 -5.28
CA LEU A 187 6.84 -13.85 -6.18
C LEU A 187 6.74 -14.46 -7.60
N PRO A 188 6.43 -15.77 -7.78
CA PRO A 188 6.25 -16.34 -9.12
C PRO A 188 5.12 -15.68 -9.92
N ALA A 189 4.01 -15.30 -9.27
CA ALA A 189 2.90 -14.64 -9.93
C ALA A 189 3.25 -13.20 -10.32
N LEU A 190 3.99 -12.48 -9.47
CA LEU A 190 4.50 -11.15 -9.82
C LEU A 190 5.45 -11.19 -11.02
N PHE A 191 6.32 -12.20 -11.09
CA PHE A 191 7.17 -12.44 -12.25
C PHE A 191 6.36 -12.78 -13.50
N ALA A 192 5.41 -13.72 -13.42
CA ALA A 192 4.55 -14.11 -14.53
C ALA A 192 3.70 -12.93 -15.07
N ALA A 193 3.33 -11.99 -14.21
CA ALA A 193 2.62 -10.77 -14.59
C ALA A 193 3.53 -9.66 -15.16
N GLY A 194 4.84 -9.91 -15.29
CA GLY A 194 5.83 -8.92 -15.76
C GLY A 194 6.04 -7.76 -14.80
N LEU A 195 5.71 -7.93 -13.51
CA LEU A 195 5.83 -6.90 -12.48
C LEU A 195 7.19 -6.92 -11.76
N VAL A 196 7.92 -8.02 -11.93
CA VAL A 196 9.30 -8.23 -11.46
C VAL A 196 10.12 -8.68 -12.66
N SER A 197 11.32 -8.12 -12.84
CA SER A 197 12.21 -8.53 -13.93
C SER A 197 12.79 -9.93 -13.69
N GLU A 198 13.21 -10.60 -14.76
CA GLU A 198 13.84 -11.92 -14.67
C GLU A 198 15.11 -11.90 -13.81
N LEU A 199 15.95 -10.88 -13.98
CA LEU A 199 17.17 -10.70 -13.19
C LEU A 199 16.87 -10.60 -11.69
N THR A 200 15.84 -9.82 -11.32
CA THR A 200 15.40 -9.70 -9.93
C THR A 200 14.81 -11.01 -9.41
N TYR A 201 14.00 -11.69 -10.21
CA TYR A 201 13.39 -12.97 -9.83
C TYR A 201 14.46 -14.03 -9.50
N LEU A 202 15.45 -14.19 -10.38
CA LEU A 202 16.56 -15.14 -10.17
C LEU A 202 17.44 -14.75 -8.97
N ALA A 203 17.66 -13.46 -8.74
CA ALA A 203 18.42 -12.99 -7.57
C ALA A 203 17.72 -13.34 -6.25
N LEU A 204 16.39 -13.25 -6.21
CA LEU A 204 15.60 -13.59 -5.02
C LEU A 204 15.54 -15.10 -4.75
N LEU A 205 15.52 -15.93 -5.79
CA LEU A 205 15.61 -17.40 -5.62
C LEU A 205 16.96 -17.87 -5.09
N LYS A 206 18.04 -17.12 -5.36
CA LYS A 206 19.40 -17.45 -4.91
C LYS A 206 19.70 -17.07 -3.46
N LYS A 207 18.86 -16.26 -2.81
CA LYS A 207 19.04 -15.95 -1.37
C LYS A 207 18.63 -17.16 -0.54
N PRO A 208 19.55 -17.80 0.22
CA PRO A 208 19.16 -18.79 1.20
C PRO A 208 18.33 -18.13 2.31
N GLY A 209 17.35 -18.86 2.86
CA GLY A 209 16.46 -18.38 3.92
C GLY A 209 17.19 -17.96 5.20
N PRO A 210 16.52 -17.30 6.15
CA PRO A 210 17.13 -16.78 7.36
C PRO A 210 17.33 -17.90 8.40
N GLU A 211 18.34 -18.74 8.20
CA GLU A 211 18.98 -19.51 9.27
C GLU A 211 20.49 -19.49 9.07
N ALA A 212 21.14 -18.50 9.69
CA ALA A 212 22.49 -18.59 10.27
C ALA A 212 22.91 -17.19 10.77
N HIS A 213 22.55 -16.87 12.02
CA HIS A 213 23.34 -15.93 12.78
C HIS A 213 24.69 -16.59 13.10
N THR A 214 25.70 -16.38 12.27
CA THR A 214 27.11 -16.38 12.70
C THR A 214 27.98 -15.72 11.63
N GLY A 215 28.74 -14.69 12.01
CA GLY A 215 29.88 -14.22 11.23
C GLY A 215 29.65 -12.95 10.39
N ASP A 216 29.94 -11.82 11.02
CA ASP A 216 30.77 -10.71 10.51
C ASP A 216 31.07 -10.61 8.98
N GLY A 217 30.76 -9.44 8.40
CA GLY A 217 31.46 -8.90 7.22
C GLY A 217 30.68 -8.70 5.91
N GLY A 218 30.35 -7.43 5.59
CA GLY A 218 30.11 -6.90 4.21
C GLY A 218 28.84 -7.39 3.50
N ILE A 219 28.20 -6.68 2.56
CA ILE A 219 28.60 -5.67 1.59
C ILE A 219 27.35 -4.82 1.26
N ALA A 220 27.49 -3.50 1.24
CA ALA A 220 26.47 -2.60 0.69
C ALA A 220 26.59 -2.57 -0.84
N VAL A 221 25.56 -3.06 -1.54
CA VAL A 221 25.44 -2.87 -3.00
C VAL A 221 24.69 -1.56 -3.23
N PHE A 222 25.43 -0.50 -3.55
CA PHE A 222 24.88 0.70 -4.15
C PHE A 222 24.90 0.52 -5.67
N ASP A 223 23.72 0.56 -6.30
CA ASP A 223 23.62 0.72 -7.75
C ASP A 223 23.75 2.20 -8.08
N SER A 224 24.95 2.60 -8.51
CA SER A 224 25.21 3.89 -9.17
C SER A 224 25.67 3.60 -10.60
N ALA A 225 24.73 3.62 -11.54
CA ALA A 225 25.03 3.66 -12.96
C ALA A 225 25.22 5.12 -13.37
N GLY A 226 26.45 5.48 -13.79
CA GLY A 226 26.75 6.83 -14.28
C GLY A 226 28.19 7.01 -14.78
N GLY A 227 28.43 6.54 -16.01
CA GLY A 227 29.32 7.13 -17.04
C GLY A 227 30.74 7.57 -16.66
N SER A 228 31.71 6.81 -17.16
CA SER A 228 33.15 7.11 -17.28
C SER A 228 33.46 8.14 -18.38
N ASP A 229 34.50 8.96 -18.16
CA ASP A 229 35.55 9.41 -19.11
C ASP A 229 36.68 10.05 -18.23
N GLY A 230 37.85 9.43 -18.00
CA GLY A 230 39.09 9.50 -18.80
C GLY A 230 39.76 10.90 -18.74
N CYS A 231 41.02 11.19 -18.40
CA CYS A 231 42.29 10.48 -18.25
C CYS A 231 43.34 11.40 -17.55
N GLY A 232 44.40 10.80 -16.96
CA GLY A 232 45.74 11.39 -16.75
C GLY A 232 45.91 12.24 -15.47
N GLY A 233 47.01 12.19 -14.72
CA GLY A 233 48.29 11.51 -14.80
C GLY A 233 49.28 12.24 -13.88
N GLY A 234 50.14 11.48 -13.18
CA GLY A 234 51.47 11.94 -12.76
C GLY A 234 51.66 12.76 -11.47
N GLY A 235 52.39 12.16 -10.52
CA GLY A 235 53.71 12.69 -10.12
C GLY A 235 53.85 13.48 -8.81
N GLY A 236 54.77 13.01 -7.97
CA GLY A 236 55.54 13.77 -6.95
C GLY A 236 54.80 13.98 -5.61
N GLY A 237 55.30 13.57 -4.45
CA GLY A 237 56.67 13.67 -3.96
C GLY A 237 56.79 14.91 -3.07
N GLY A 238 56.90 14.75 -1.74
CA GLY A 238 57.11 15.88 -0.85
C GLY A 238 56.88 15.60 0.63
N CYS A 239 57.97 15.34 1.33
CA CYS A 239 58.11 15.26 2.78
C CYS A 239 57.98 16.64 3.45
N GLY A 240 57.46 16.68 4.68
CA GLY A 240 57.47 17.88 5.52
C GLY A 240 56.98 17.55 6.93
N GLY A 241 57.92 17.40 7.86
CA GLY A 241 57.67 17.25 9.29
C GLY A 241 57.67 18.58 10.04
N GLY A 242 57.38 18.50 11.35
CA GLY A 242 57.40 19.59 12.33
C GLY A 242 56.13 19.50 13.20
N GLY A 243 56.19 19.10 14.48
CA GLY A 243 56.65 19.90 15.62
C GLY A 243 55.47 20.79 16.06
N GLY A 244 54.76 20.53 17.16
CA GLY A 244 55.21 20.58 18.56
C GLY A 244 55.01 21.99 19.11
N GLY A 245 54.09 22.20 20.06
CA GLY A 245 53.92 23.47 20.77
C GLY A 245 52.53 23.67 21.37
N ASP A 246 52.47 23.44 22.69
CA ASP A 246 51.54 23.88 23.75
C ASP A 246 50.03 23.56 23.68
#